data_AF-A0A1Q7THJ7-F1
#
_entry.id   AF-A0A1Q7THJ7-F1
#
_cell.length_a   1.000
_cell.length_b   1.000
_cell.length_c   1.000
_cell.angle_alpha   90.00
_cell.angle_beta   90.00
_cell.angle_gamma   90.00
#
_symmetry.space_group_name_H-M   'P 1'
#
loop_
_entity.id
_entity.type
_entity.pdbx_description
1 polymer ?
#
loop_
_entity_poly.entity_id
_entity_poly.type
_entity_poly.pdbx_seq_one_letter_code
_entity_poly.pdbx_strand_id
1 'polypeptide(L)' 'MLALGNTPGTLHRALGVFAARGLNLTKIESRPLPGRPWEYLFYLDVVDSGEGIGPAIEELRAFTSGIRILGTYPAR' A
#
# COMPACT_ATOMS: atom_id res chain seq x y z
N MET A 1 -2.27 -5.11 -0.47
CA MET A 1 -2.05 -5.31 0.98
C MET A 1 -0.61 -4.97 1.30
N LEU A 2 -0.39 -4.06 2.25
CA LEU A 2 0.92 -3.68 2.77
C LEU A 2 1.03 -4.13 4.24
N ALA A 3 2.16 -4.68 4.62
CA ALA A 3 2.55 -4.85 6.02
C ALA A 3 3.53 -3.72 6.36
N LEU A 4 3.20 -2.95 7.39
CA LEU A 4 3.99 -1.80 7.84
C LEU A 4 4.33 -1.95 9.32
N GLY A 5 5.56 -1.59 9.68
CA GLY A 5 5.93 -1.46 11.09
C GLY A 5 5.21 -0.28 11.73
N ASN A 6 4.83 -0.42 13.00
CA ASN A 6 4.20 0.66 13.78
C ASN A 6 5.23 1.68 14.27
N THR A 7 5.79 2.44 13.34
CA THR A 7 6.65 3.59 13.61
C THR A 7 6.04 4.86 12.98
N PRO A 8 6.18 6.03 13.64
CA PRO A 8 5.64 7.28 13.12
C PRO A 8 6.11 7.57 11.68
N GLY A 9 5.17 8.02 10.84
CA GLY A 9 5.45 8.41 9.46
C GLY A 9 5.54 7.27 8.45
N THR A 10 5.51 6.00 8.87
CA THR A 10 5.62 4.86 7.94
C THR A 10 4.46 4.77 6.96
N LEU A 11 3.22 5.00 7.41
CA LEU A 11 2.08 5.06 6.50
C LEU A 11 2.16 6.26 5.56
N HIS A 12 2.55 7.43 6.07
CA HIS A 12 2.71 8.64 5.25
C HIS A 12 3.71 8.42 4.11
N ARG A 13 4.86 7.80 4.38
CA ARG A 13 5.83 7.44 3.35
C ARG A 13 5.23 6.49 2.31
N ALA A 14 4.51 5.46 2.74
CA ALA A 14 3.85 4.52 1.82
C ALA A 14 2.83 5.23 0.91
N LEU A 15 1.99 6.10 1.48
CA LEU A 15 1.01 6.87 0.71
C LEU A 15 1.66 7.90 -0.22
N GLY A 16 2.80 8.47 0.19
CA GLY A 16 3.60 9.39 -0.61
C GLY A 16 4.07 8.79 -1.93
N VAL A 17 4.37 7.49 -1.99
CA VAL A 17 4.78 6.80 -3.23
C VAL A 17 3.67 6.83 -4.28
N PHE A 18 2.42 6.63 -3.86
CA PHE A 18 1.25 6.70 -4.74
C PHE A 18 0.97 8.15 -5.15
N ALA A 19 1.00 9.08 -4.19
CA ALA A 19 0.75 10.50 -4.43
C ALA A 19 1.76 11.12 -5.41
N ALA A 20 3.05 10.78 -5.30
CA ALA A 20 4.11 11.27 -6.19
C ALA A 20 3.92 10.84 -7.65
N ARG A 21 3.10 9.81 -7.90
CA ARG A 21 2.79 9.27 -9.23
C ARG A 21 1.38 9.63 -9.71
N GLY A 22 0.65 10.46 -8.96
CA GLY A 22 -0.74 10.78 -9.29
C GLY A 22 -1.70 9.59 -9.24
N LEU A 23 -1.32 8.50 -8.56
CA LEU A 23 -2.16 7.31 -8.43
C LEU A 23 -3.28 7.57 -7.43
N ASN A 24 -4.52 7.33 -7.86
CA ASN A 24 -5.69 7.57 -7.03
C ASN A 24 -5.96 6.38 -6.08
N LEU A 25 -6.17 6.67 -4.80
CA LEU A 25 -6.53 5.69 -3.79
C LEU A 25 -8.03 5.75 -3.52
N THR A 26 -8.75 4.65 -3.75
CA THR A 26 -10.19 4.56 -3.53
C THR A 26 -10.56 3.92 -2.20
N LYS A 27 -9.62 3.19 -1.59
CA LYS A 27 -9.82 2.56 -0.29
C LYS A 27 -8.51 2.54 0.51
N ILE A 28 -8.63 2.80 1.82
CA ILE A 28 -7.59 2.52 2.80
C ILE A 28 -8.22 1.94 4.06
N GLU A 29 -7.72 0.79 4.51
CA GLU A 29 -8.24 0.11 5.69
C GLU A 29 -7.10 -0.54 6.47
N SER A 30 -6.99 -0.20 7.75
CA SER A 30 -6.01 -0.80 8.67
C SER A 30 -6.61 -1.98 9.43
N ARG A 31 -5.86 -3.08 9.54
CA ARG A 31 -6.20 -4.23 10.38
C ARG A 31 -4.99 -4.60 11.24
N PRO A 32 -5.16 -4.84 12.56
CA PRO A 32 -4.08 -5.35 13.38
C PRO A 32 -3.68 -6.74 12.90
N LEU A 33 -2.38 -7.04 12.90
CA LEU A 33 -1.87 -8.35 12.49
C LEU A 33 -2.02 -9.34 13.65
N PRO A 34 -2.80 -10.43 13.51
CA PRO A 34 -2.96 -11.42 14.58
C PRO A 34 -1.61 -12.07 14.93
N GLY A 35 -1.27 -12.13 16.22
CA GLY A 35 -0.02 -12.74 16.71
C GLY A 35 1.21 -11.84 16.66
N ARG A 36 1.12 -10.61 16.14
CA ARG A 36 2.21 -9.62 16.15
C ARG A 36 1.73 -8.28 16.71
N PRO A 37 1.91 -8.03 18.02
CA PRO A 37 1.55 -6.76 18.63
C PRO A 37 2.25 -5.61 17.90
N TRP A 38 1.51 -4.52 17.63
CA TRP A 38 2.06 -3.33 16.96
C TRP A 38 2.53 -3.56 15.52
N GLU A 39 2.01 -4.57 14.83
CA GLU A 39 2.10 -4.65 13.37
C GLU A 39 0.70 -4.48 12.76
N TYR A 40 0.63 -3.72 11.68
CA TYR A 40 -0.62 -3.42 11.00
C TYR A 40 -0.54 -3.83 9.52
N LEU A 41 -1.63 -4.41 9.05
CA LEU A 41 -1.90 -4.62 7.64
C LEU A 41 -2.73 -3.46 7.12
N PHE A 42 -2.31 -2.90 5.98
CA PHE A 42 -3.08 -1.90 5.25
C PHE A 42 -3.59 -2.51 3.95
N TYR A 43 -4.91 -2.54 3.80
CA TYR A 43 -5.58 -2.84 2.56
C TYR A 43 -5.81 -1.54 1.80
N LEU A 44 -5.36 -1.52 0.55
CA LEU A 44 -5.39 -0.35 -0.32
C LEU A 44 -5.95 -0.78 -1.66
N ASP A 45 -6.89 0.01 -2.17
CA ASP A 45 -7.36 -0.08 -3.55
C ASP A 45 -6.84 1.16 -4.29
N VAL A 46 -6.19 0.91 -5.42
CA VAL A 46 -5.54 1.93 -6.24
C VAL A 46 -6.14 1.84 -7.64
N VAL A 47 -6.51 2.99 -8.20
CA VAL A 47 -6.91 3.10 -9.60
C VAL A 47 -5.68 3.48 -10.41
N ASP A 48 -5.31 2.60 -11.33
CA ASP A 48 -4.26 2.82 -12.31
C ASP A 48 -4.91 3.28 -13.63
N SER A 49 -4.54 4.47 -14.09
CA SER A 49 -5.02 5.05 -15.35
C SER A 49 -4.30 4.49 -16.60
N GLY A 50 -3.42 3.50 -16.44
CA GLY A 50 -2.74 2.81 -17.53
C GLY A 50 -1.24 3.11 -17.63
N GLU A 51 -0.69 3.89 -16.71
CA GLU A 51 0.76 4.16 -16.64
C GLU A 51 1.54 3.05 -15.92
N GLY A 52 0.82 2.17 -15.19
CA GLY A 52 1.39 0.99 -14.57
C GLY A 52 1.82 1.26 -13.13
N ILE A 53 1.22 0.52 -12.20
CA ILE A 53 1.54 0.53 -10.76
C ILE A 53 2.89 -0.14 -10.41
N GLY A 54 3.56 -0.76 -11.38
CA GLY A 54 4.81 -1.53 -11.19
C GLY A 54 5.92 -0.76 -10.46
N PRO A 55 6.32 0.44 -10.94
CA PRO A 55 7.34 1.24 -10.27
C PRO A 55 6.99 1.65 -8.83
N ALA A 56 5.70 1.88 -8.55
CA ALA A 56 5.23 2.20 -7.20
C ALA A 56 5.40 0.99 -6.26
N ILE A 57 5.07 -0.21 -6.75
CA ILE A 57 5.24 -1.45 -5.98
C ILE A 57 6.71 -1.69 -5.65
N GLU A 58 7.61 -1.52 -6.62
CA GLU A 58 9.05 -1.71 -6.40
C GLU A 58 9.62 -0.73 -5.37
N GLU A 59 9.21 0.54 -5.42
CA GLU A 59 9.61 1.52 -4.40
C GLU A 59 9.08 1.15 -3.00
N LEU A 60 7.82 0.72 -2.90
CA LEU A 60 7.23 0.30 -1.62
C LEU A 60 7.94 -0.94 -1.06
N ARG A 61 8.41 -1.87 -1.89
CA ARG A 61 9.15 -3.06 -1.42
C ARG A 61 10.43 -2.71 -0.67
N ALA A 62 11.03 -1.55 -0.94
CA ALA A 62 12.28 -1.13 -0.29
C ALA A 62 12.13 -0.83 1.20
N PHE A 63 10.92 -0.45 1.68
CA PHE A 63 10.72 -0.02 3.07
C PHE A 63 9.49 -0.61 3.76
N THR A 64 8.67 -1.40 3.06
CA THR A 64 7.58 -2.15 3.68
C THR A 64 8.05 -3.53 4.12
N SER A 65 7.48 -4.07 5.20
CA SER A 65 7.84 -5.41 5.68
C SER A 65 7.20 -6.52 4.84
N GLY A 66 6.22 -6.19 4.00
CA GLY A 66 5.62 -7.11 3.06
C GLY A 66 4.60 -6.44 2.15
N ILE A 67 4.52 -6.92 0.91
CA ILE A 67 3.51 -6.51 -0.07
C ILE A 67 2.87 -7.75 -0.67
N ARG A 68 1.55 -7.73 -0.74
CA ARG A 68 0.77 -8.70 -1.50
C ARG A 68 -0.23 -7.97 -2.39
N ILE A 69 -0.14 -8.24 -3.68
CA ILE A 69 -1.17 -7.88 -4.66
C ILE A 69 -2.29 -8.91 -4.51
N LEU A 70 -3.50 -8.45 -4.21
CA LEU A 70 -4.66 -9.33 -4.01
C LEU A 70 -5.37 -9.65 -5.32
N GLY A 71 -5.22 -8.79 -6.33
CA GLY A 71 -5.74 -8.96 -7.66
C GLY A 71 -5.76 -7.63 -8.41
N THR A 72 -5.98 -7.71 -9.71
CA THR A 72 -6.25 -6.57 -10.58
C THR A 72 -7.59 -6.84 -11.24
N TYR A 73 -8.51 -5.88 -11.19
CA TYR A 73 -9.84 -6.00 -11.76
C TYR A 73 -10.23 -4.67 -12.43
N PRO A 74 -11.10 -4.70 -13.45
CA PRO A 74 -11.58 -3.47 -14.08
C PRO A 74 -12.34 -2.60 -13.08
N ALA A 75 -12.02 -1.30 -13.05
CA ALA A 75 -12.85 -0.32 -12.38
C ALA A 75 -14.20 -0.23 -13.11
N ARG A 76 -15.30 -0.18 -12.34
CA ARG A 76 -16.66 -0.13 -12.86
C ARG A 76 -17.20 1.29 -12.81
#